data_AF-A0A0N4YDN1-F1
#
_entry.id   AF-A0A0N4YDN1-F1
#
_cell.length_a   1.000
_cell.length_b   1.000
_cell.length_c   1.000
_cell.angle_alpha   90.00
_cell.angle_beta   90.00
_cell.angle_gamma   90.00
#
_symmetry.space_group_name_H-M   'P 1'
#
loop_
_entity.id
_entity.type
_entity.pdbx_description
1 polymer ?
#
loop_
_entity_poly.entity_id
_entity_poly.type
_entity_poly.pdbx_seq_one_letter_code
_entity_poly.pdbx_strand_id
1 'polypeptide(L)'
;MGLERLFENYENAETPEECKMIGTVPSWLHGTMVRNGPGMFKIGDTDYKHWFDGMAYIQRYHFEDGKMFYSARYLETDDYKQNMRAHRIICSSFGTVKFPDPCKTLYARLSSFFTQNKERSDNCNVAFVTNGDAVYALTETPYMHRLDIDTLDSLEKVDFRDSVKLSLHTNTAHFHSDQDGNLYNTGTIMGNSYVFTKTMNPLNAEGVFLHFCAVQHISFNHL
;
A
#
# COMPACT_ATOMS: atom_id res chain seq x y z
N MET A 1 9.54 -4.10 -28.01
CA MET A 1 8.81 -2.83 -28.08
C MET A 1 7.37 -3.13 -27.71
N GLY A 2 6.91 -2.79 -26.50
CA GLY A 2 5.56 -3.19 -26.05
C GLY A 2 5.25 -3.02 -24.57
N LEU A 3 6.26 -2.84 -23.71
CA LEU A 3 6.06 -2.58 -22.27
C LEU A 3 6.26 -1.11 -21.90
N GLU A 4 6.56 -0.22 -22.86
CA GLU A 4 6.87 1.19 -22.59
C GLU A 4 5.71 1.91 -21.89
N ARG A 5 4.47 1.63 -22.31
CA ARG A 5 3.24 2.15 -21.67
C ARG A 5 3.01 1.65 -20.25
N LEU A 6 3.70 0.60 -19.80
CA LEU A 6 3.56 0.09 -18.43
C LEU A 6 4.32 0.92 -17.41
N PHE A 7 5.29 1.72 -17.85
CA PHE A 7 6.17 2.51 -16.99
C PHE A 7 5.99 4.02 -17.19
N GLU A 8 4.83 4.42 -17.72
CA GLU A 8 4.40 5.81 -17.86
C GLU A 8 3.52 6.19 -16.67
N ASN A 9 3.44 7.50 -16.39
CA ASN A 9 2.55 8.00 -15.36
C ASN A 9 1.09 7.93 -15.84
N TYR A 10 0.20 7.41 -15.00
CA TYR A 10 -1.23 7.44 -15.25
C TYR A 10 -1.85 8.79 -14.87
N GLU A 11 -2.99 9.10 -15.49
CA GLU A 11 -3.80 10.28 -15.18
C GLU A 11 -4.96 9.86 -14.28
N ASN A 12 -5.26 10.65 -13.24
CA ASN A 12 -6.43 10.40 -12.40
C ASN A 12 -7.72 10.48 -13.22
N ALA A 13 -8.64 9.58 -12.92
CA ALA A 13 -10.06 9.63 -13.31
C ALA A 13 -10.89 9.78 -12.03
N GLU A 14 -10.93 11.01 -11.49
CA GLU A 14 -11.49 11.28 -10.14
C GLU A 14 -13.02 11.18 -10.12
N THR A 15 -13.67 11.52 -11.22
CA THR A 15 -15.12 11.35 -11.39
C THR A 15 -15.39 9.98 -12.00
N PRO A 16 -16.29 9.15 -11.44
CA PRO A 16 -16.67 7.89 -12.06
C PRO A 16 -17.24 8.07 -13.46
N GLU A 17 -16.65 7.39 -14.44
CA GLU A 17 -17.04 7.42 -15.83
C GLU A 17 -17.73 6.12 -16.24
N GLU A 18 -18.92 6.23 -16.85
CA GLU A 18 -19.61 5.06 -17.42
C GLU A 18 -18.82 4.51 -18.61
N CYS A 19 -18.41 3.26 -18.52
CA CYS A 19 -17.59 2.62 -19.54
C CYS A 19 -18.42 2.17 -20.74
N LYS A 20 -17.86 2.33 -21.95
CA LYS A 20 -18.43 1.75 -23.16
C LYS A 20 -18.31 0.22 -23.11
N MET A 21 -19.45 -0.47 -23.07
CA MET A 21 -19.49 -1.92 -23.00
C MET A 21 -19.40 -2.56 -24.39
N ILE A 22 -18.62 -3.64 -24.49
CA ILE A 22 -18.67 -4.61 -25.59
C ILE A 22 -19.13 -5.93 -24.97
N GLY A 23 -20.36 -6.37 -25.30
CA GLY A 23 -21.02 -7.49 -24.62
C GLY A 23 -22.02 -7.03 -23.57
N THR A 24 -22.27 -7.85 -22.55
CA THR A 24 -23.25 -7.57 -21.48
C THR A 24 -22.66 -7.86 -20.12
N VAL A 25 -22.92 -6.98 -19.13
CA VAL A 25 -22.61 -7.24 -17.73
C VAL A 25 -23.70 -8.19 -17.18
N PRO A 26 -23.33 -9.32 -16.53
CA PRO A 26 -24.31 -10.22 -15.94
C PRO A 26 -25.15 -9.51 -14.88
N SER A 27 -26.47 -9.74 -14.87
CA SER A 27 -27.41 -9.06 -13.95
C SER A 27 -27.17 -9.35 -12.47
N TRP A 28 -26.49 -10.46 -12.15
CA TRP A 28 -26.12 -10.80 -10.78
C TRP A 28 -24.85 -10.07 -10.30
N LEU A 29 -24.09 -9.44 -11.20
CA LEU A 29 -22.87 -8.72 -10.84
C LEU A 29 -23.23 -7.32 -10.36
N HIS A 30 -23.14 -7.13 -9.04
CA HIS A 30 -23.33 -5.86 -8.38
C HIS A 30 -22.24 -5.66 -7.32
N GLY A 31 -21.63 -4.48 -7.28
CA GLY A 31 -20.60 -4.14 -6.31
C GLY A 31 -19.32 -3.59 -6.95
N THR A 32 -18.26 -3.50 -6.14
CA THR A 32 -17.03 -2.80 -6.51
C THR A 32 -15.83 -3.74 -6.45
N MET A 33 -15.04 -3.76 -7.53
CA MET A 33 -13.70 -4.34 -7.55
C MET A 33 -12.67 -3.21 -7.52
N VAL A 34 -11.71 -3.29 -6.60
CA VAL A 34 -10.56 -2.40 -6.55
C VAL A 34 -9.28 -3.14 -6.93
N ARG A 35 -8.39 -2.45 -7.65
CA ARG A 35 -7.07 -2.93 -8.03
C ARG A 35 -6.03 -1.91 -7.61
N ASN A 36 -4.91 -2.40 -7.09
CA ASN A 36 -3.76 -1.57 -6.70
C ASN A 36 -2.57 -1.90 -7.60
N GLY A 37 -1.65 -0.95 -7.71
CA GLY A 37 -0.39 -1.13 -8.40
C GLY A 37 0.42 0.17 -8.50
N PRO A 38 1.66 0.10 -8.96
CA PRO A 38 2.45 1.28 -9.28
C PRO A 38 1.88 1.97 -10.54
N GLY A 39 1.61 3.28 -10.44
CA GLY A 39 1.08 4.08 -11.56
C GLY A 39 1.82 5.38 -11.84
N MET A 40 2.78 5.79 -11.01
CA MET A 40 3.65 6.94 -11.27
C MET A 40 5.11 6.52 -11.19
N PHE A 41 5.84 6.62 -12.30
CA PHE A 41 7.23 6.19 -12.43
C PHE A 41 8.21 7.35 -12.55
N LYS A 42 7.72 8.57 -12.80
CA LYS A 42 8.53 9.79 -12.93
C LYS A 42 7.92 10.96 -12.16
N ILE A 43 8.74 11.72 -11.44
CA ILE A 43 8.36 12.95 -10.74
C ILE A 43 9.39 14.02 -11.05
N GLY A 44 8.99 15.09 -11.73
CA GLY A 44 9.91 16.11 -12.26
C GLY A 44 10.97 15.48 -13.16
N ASP A 45 12.24 15.73 -12.86
CA ASP A 45 13.38 15.19 -13.61
C ASP A 45 13.92 13.87 -13.04
N THR A 46 13.23 13.27 -12.06
CA THR A 46 13.65 12.02 -11.40
C THR A 46 12.73 10.85 -11.75
N ASP A 47 13.31 9.67 -11.93
CA ASP A 47 12.63 8.43 -12.28
C ASP A 47 12.89 7.31 -11.26
N TYR A 48 11.87 6.48 -11.03
CA TYR A 48 11.99 5.26 -10.23
C TYR A 48 12.78 4.19 -11.00
N LYS A 49 13.68 3.49 -10.30
CA LYS A 49 14.59 2.49 -10.89
C LYS A 49 14.06 1.06 -10.81
N HIS A 50 12.96 0.85 -10.09
CA HIS A 50 12.35 -0.45 -9.91
C HIS A 50 10.83 -0.36 -10.06
N TRP A 51 10.22 -1.35 -10.70
CA TRP A 51 8.78 -1.35 -10.97
C TRP A 51 7.90 -1.23 -9.71
N PHE A 52 8.32 -1.82 -8.58
CA PHE A 52 7.61 -1.75 -7.31
C PHE A 52 7.69 -0.39 -6.64
N ASP A 53 8.55 0.52 -7.09
CA ASP A 53 8.73 1.80 -6.42
C ASP A 53 7.76 2.88 -6.91
N GLY A 54 7.04 2.63 -8.01
CA GLY A 54 6.07 3.59 -8.53
C GLY A 54 4.96 3.89 -7.52
N MET A 55 4.44 5.12 -7.53
CA MET A 55 3.42 5.53 -6.57
C MET A 55 2.14 4.71 -6.73
N ALA A 56 1.55 4.32 -5.60
CA ALA A 56 0.30 3.59 -5.51
C ALA A 56 -0.80 4.30 -6.31
N TYR A 57 -1.40 3.55 -7.21
CA TYR A 57 -2.48 4.00 -8.08
C TYR A 57 -3.63 3.02 -7.98
N ILE A 58 -4.74 3.50 -7.42
CA ILE A 58 -5.91 2.69 -7.13
C ILE A 58 -6.88 2.85 -8.27
N GLN A 59 -7.34 1.71 -8.79
CA GLN A 59 -8.34 1.62 -9.85
C GLN A 59 -9.61 0.98 -9.29
N ARG A 60 -10.76 1.57 -9.57
CA ARG A 60 -12.08 1.14 -9.13
C ARG A 60 -12.94 0.78 -10.34
N TYR A 61 -13.54 -0.39 -10.27
CA TYR A 61 -14.50 -0.90 -11.25
C TYR A 61 -15.80 -1.20 -10.51
N HIS A 62 -16.82 -0.38 -10.71
CA HIS A 62 -18.10 -0.50 -10.02
C HIS A 62 -19.18 -0.96 -10.97
N PHE A 63 -19.92 -2.00 -10.57
CA PHE A 63 -20.96 -2.62 -11.37
C PHE A 63 -22.31 -2.38 -10.73
N GLU A 64 -23.22 -1.79 -11.50
CA GLU A 64 -24.58 -1.49 -11.08
C GLU A 64 -25.50 -1.47 -12.30
N ASP A 65 -26.69 -2.08 -12.20
CA ASP A 65 -27.73 -2.06 -13.23
C ASP A 65 -27.25 -2.41 -14.66
N GLY A 66 -26.35 -3.40 -14.76
CA GLY A 66 -25.79 -3.84 -16.04
C GLY A 66 -24.76 -2.89 -16.66
N LYS A 67 -24.33 -1.87 -15.91
CA LYS A 67 -23.30 -0.90 -16.29
C LYS A 67 -22.00 -1.14 -15.51
N MET A 68 -20.92 -0.57 -16.02
CA MET A 68 -19.62 -0.52 -15.34
C MET A 68 -19.15 0.93 -15.29
N PHE A 69 -18.79 1.41 -14.10
CA PHE A 69 -18.19 2.71 -13.88
C PHE A 69 -16.73 2.54 -13.48
N TYR A 70 -15.86 3.35 -14.09
CA TYR A 70 -14.43 3.37 -13.79
C TYR A 70 -14.05 4.69 -13.15
N SER A 71 -13.27 4.61 -12.07
CA SER A 71 -12.55 5.76 -11.52
C SER A 71 -11.19 5.27 -11.03
N ALA A 72 -10.23 6.18 -10.96
CA ALA A 72 -8.91 5.84 -10.49
C ALA A 72 -8.15 7.08 -10.00
N ARG A 73 -7.30 6.89 -9.00
CA ARG A 73 -6.45 7.98 -8.50
C ARG A 73 -5.22 7.46 -7.77
N TYR A 74 -4.23 8.34 -7.67
CA TYR A 74 -3.10 8.11 -6.79
C TYR A 74 -3.54 8.05 -5.32
N LEU A 75 -2.96 7.10 -4.58
CA LEU A 75 -3.09 7.06 -3.14
C LEU A 75 -2.20 8.14 -2.53
N GLU A 76 -2.81 9.15 -1.92
CA GLU A 76 -2.10 10.31 -1.38
C GLU A 76 -1.47 10.04 0.00
N THR A 77 -0.49 9.12 0.03
CA THR A 77 0.31 8.80 1.23
C THR A 77 1.26 9.94 1.60
N ASP A 78 1.96 9.84 2.73
CA ASP A 78 2.96 10.85 3.09
C ASP A 78 4.11 10.87 2.08
N ASP A 79 4.53 9.71 1.57
CA ASP A 79 5.52 9.63 0.49
C ASP A 79 5.07 10.34 -0.78
N TYR A 80 3.82 10.10 -1.22
CA TYR A 80 3.24 10.79 -2.37
C TYR A 80 3.27 12.30 -2.15
N LYS A 81 2.71 12.78 -1.04
CA LYS A 81 2.63 14.22 -0.71
C LYS A 81 4.01 14.86 -0.64
N GLN A 82 5.00 14.20 -0.05
CA GLN A 82 6.37 14.69 0.05
C GLN A 82 7.04 14.82 -1.32
N ASN A 83 6.94 13.78 -2.16
CA ASN A 83 7.53 13.79 -3.50
C ASN A 83 6.87 14.83 -4.41
N MET A 84 5.53 14.94 -4.36
CA MET A 84 4.80 15.94 -5.15
C MET A 84 5.13 17.37 -4.73
N ARG A 85 5.25 17.66 -3.42
CA ARG A 85 5.68 18.98 -2.91
C ARG A 85 7.11 19.33 -3.32
N ALA A 86 8.00 18.34 -3.38
CA ALA A 86 9.40 18.54 -3.75
C ALA A 86 9.63 18.56 -5.28
N HIS A 87 8.61 18.20 -6.08
CA HIS A 87 8.70 17.99 -7.53
C HIS A 87 9.85 17.05 -7.95
N ARG A 88 10.20 16.09 -7.08
CA ARG A 88 11.23 15.05 -7.30
C ARG A 88 11.08 13.92 -6.28
N ILE A 89 11.64 12.76 -6.59
CA ILE A 89 11.68 11.60 -5.68
C ILE A 89 12.66 11.89 -4.52
N ILE A 90 12.12 12.10 -3.32
CA ILE A 90 12.86 12.37 -2.07
C ILE A 90 12.67 11.30 -1.00
N CYS A 91 11.66 10.44 -1.12
CA CYS A 91 11.45 9.26 -0.29
C CYS A 91 12.20 8.06 -0.88
N SER A 92 12.79 7.22 -0.02
CA SER A 92 13.45 5.99 -0.48
C SER A 92 12.44 4.86 -0.55
N SER A 93 12.50 4.09 -1.63
CA SER A 93 11.64 2.92 -1.86
C SER A 93 12.49 1.63 -1.88
N PHE A 94 11.92 0.53 -2.35
CA PHE A 94 12.57 -0.79 -2.35
C PHE A 94 13.85 -0.80 -3.21
N GLY A 95 13.78 -0.38 -4.46
CA GLY A 95 14.91 -0.39 -5.40
C GLY A 95 15.51 1.00 -5.67
N THR A 96 14.82 2.06 -5.27
CA THR A 96 15.19 3.46 -5.55
C THR A 96 15.64 4.13 -4.27
N VAL A 97 16.95 4.27 -4.13
CA VAL A 97 17.56 4.97 -2.99
C VAL A 97 17.56 6.47 -3.27
N LYS A 98 17.11 7.26 -2.30
CA LYS A 98 17.10 8.73 -2.34
C LYS A 98 18.43 9.30 -2.83
N PHE A 99 18.38 10.25 -3.77
CA PHE A 99 19.52 11.10 -4.06
C PHE A 99 19.78 12.05 -2.87
N PRO A 100 21.01 12.12 -2.33
CA PRO A 100 21.28 12.98 -1.19
C PRO A 100 20.96 14.44 -1.54
N ASP A 101 20.15 15.08 -0.68
CA ASP A 101 19.73 16.45 -0.89
C ASP A 101 20.97 17.37 -0.96
N PRO A 102 21.21 18.05 -2.11
CA PRO A 102 22.37 18.93 -2.26
C PRO A 102 22.33 20.09 -1.26
N CYS A 103 21.16 20.45 -0.74
CA CYS A 103 20.95 21.54 0.22
C CYS A 103 21.24 21.14 1.67
N LYS A 104 21.43 19.84 1.98
CA LYS A 104 21.78 19.39 3.34
C LYS A 104 23.28 19.58 3.61
N THR A 105 23.59 20.34 4.64
CA THR A 105 24.96 20.54 5.15
C THR A 105 25.61 19.21 5.55
N LEU A 106 26.95 19.15 5.57
CA LEU A 106 27.70 17.94 5.97
C LEU A 106 27.27 17.42 7.35
N TYR A 107 26.96 18.33 8.27
CA TYR A 107 26.42 18.01 9.61
C TYR A 107 25.00 17.43 9.56
N ALA A 108 24.10 17.97 8.73
CA ALA A 108 22.76 17.42 8.53
C ALA A 108 22.77 16.05 7.82
N ARG A 109 23.79 15.79 7.00
CA ARG A 109 24.07 14.46 6.42
C ARG A 109 24.54 13.50 7.52
N LEU A 110 25.53 13.89 8.33
CA LEU A 110 26.05 13.06 9.41
C LEU A 110 24.98 12.76 10.47
N SER A 111 24.21 13.76 10.90
CA SER A 111 23.13 13.57 11.88
C SER A 111 22.04 12.64 11.36
N SER A 112 21.74 12.66 10.05
CA SER A 112 20.80 11.71 9.44
C SER A 112 21.29 10.25 9.43
N PHE A 113 22.60 10.00 9.58
CA PHE A 113 23.11 8.65 9.84
C PHE A 113 22.91 8.21 11.30
N PHE A 114 22.91 9.17 12.25
CA PHE A 114 22.72 8.91 13.67
C PHE A 114 21.25 8.91 14.11
N THR A 115 20.38 9.67 13.44
CA THR A 115 18.92 9.59 13.61
C THR A 115 18.37 8.55 12.65
N GLN A 116 18.44 7.28 13.05
CA GLN A 116 17.85 6.12 12.35
C GLN A 116 16.31 6.15 12.27
N ASN A 117 15.64 7.31 12.35
CA ASN A 117 14.26 7.47 11.89
C ASN A 117 14.26 7.59 10.36
N LYS A 118 14.77 6.57 9.68
CA LYS A 118 14.50 6.37 8.27
C LYS A 118 13.08 5.82 8.21
N GLU A 119 12.09 6.72 8.28
CA GLU A 119 10.69 6.35 8.14
C GLU A 119 10.57 5.49 6.89
N ARG A 120 10.04 4.28 7.08
CA ARG A 120 9.86 3.33 5.97
C ARG A 120 8.79 3.89 5.05
N SER A 121 8.88 3.53 3.78
CA SER A 121 7.90 3.96 2.80
C SER A 121 6.49 3.57 3.23
N ASP A 122 5.55 4.48 3.08
CA ASP A 122 4.12 4.24 3.26
C ASP A 122 3.38 4.10 1.91
N ASN A 123 4.13 4.00 0.81
CA ASN A 123 3.61 3.75 -0.54
C ASN A 123 2.95 2.37 -0.64
N CYS A 124 1.67 2.31 -0.27
CA CYS A 124 0.86 1.11 -0.20
C CYS A 124 0.34 0.70 -1.58
N ASN A 125 1.22 0.20 -2.46
CA ASN A 125 0.92 -0.12 -3.86
C ASN A 125 0.78 -1.63 -4.19
N VAL A 126 0.79 -2.51 -3.19
CA VAL A 126 0.92 -3.97 -3.40
C VAL A 126 -0.42 -4.69 -3.38
N ALA A 127 -1.18 -4.54 -2.30
CA ALA A 127 -2.40 -5.32 -2.08
C ALA A 127 -3.46 -4.53 -1.30
N PHE A 128 -4.62 -5.17 -1.12
CA PHE A 128 -5.67 -4.72 -0.21
C PHE A 128 -6.00 -5.81 0.80
N VAL A 129 -6.50 -5.39 1.96
CA VAL A 129 -7.16 -6.29 2.92
C VAL A 129 -8.42 -5.64 3.48
N THR A 130 -9.44 -6.45 3.74
CA THR A 130 -10.66 -6.03 4.43
C THR A 130 -10.60 -6.49 5.88
N ASN A 131 -10.85 -5.58 6.82
CA ASN A 131 -11.00 -5.91 8.24
C ASN A 131 -12.28 -5.27 8.76
N GLY A 132 -13.32 -6.07 8.99
CA GLY A 132 -14.66 -5.56 9.26
C GLY A 132 -15.25 -4.84 8.05
N ASP A 133 -15.68 -3.59 8.25
CA ASP A 133 -16.22 -2.70 7.22
C ASP A 133 -15.16 -1.85 6.50
N ALA A 134 -13.91 -1.90 6.96
CA ALA A 134 -12.81 -1.09 6.44
C ALA A 134 -11.94 -1.86 5.43
N VAL A 135 -11.49 -1.16 4.38
CA VAL A 135 -10.51 -1.65 3.42
C VAL A 135 -9.20 -0.88 3.56
N TYR A 136 -8.09 -1.60 3.57
CA TYR A 136 -6.75 -1.05 3.73
C TYR A 136 -5.86 -1.37 2.53
N ALA A 137 -5.18 -0.37 2.01
CA ALA A 137 -4.07 -0.52 1.07
C ALA A 137 -2.79 -0.92 1.81
N LEU A 138 -2.02 -1.82 1.21
CA LEU A 138 -0.87 -2.47 1.83
C LEU A 138 0.40 -2.38 0.98
N THR A 139 1.53 -2.40 1.67
CA THR A 139 2.87 -2.70 1.14
C THR A 139 3.60 -3.61 2.13
N GLU A 140 4.87 -3.93 1.89
CA GLU A 140 5.67 -4.81 2.76
C GLU A 140 6.26 -4.09 3.99
N THR A 141 5.80 -2.87 4.25
CA THR A 141 6.13 -2.12 5.47
C THR A 141 4.96 -2.18 6.45
N PRO A 142 5.18 -1.93 7.76
CA PRO A 142 4.12 -1.95 8.76
C PRO A 142 3.06 -0.86 8.62
N TYR A 143 3.16 0.01 7.60
CA TYR A 143 2.18 1.04 7.34
C TYR A 143 1.08 0.53 6.43
N MET A 144 -0.14 0.95 6.73
CA MET A 144 -1.34 0.68 5.95
C MET A 144 -2.11 1.98 5.77
N HIS A 145 -2.90 2.08 4.72
CA HIS A 145 -3.80 3.22 4.53
C HIS A 145 -5.25 2.74 4.39
N ARG A 146 -6.14 3.20 5.27
CA ARG A 146 -7.57 2.97 5.10
C ARG A 146 -8.09 3.77 3.92
N LEU A 147 -8.97 3.16 3.14
CA LEU A 147 -9.57 3.77 1.96
C LEU A 147 -11.07 3.99 2.14
N ASP A 148 -11.54 5.10 1.58
CA ASP A 148 -12.92 5.21 1.13
C ASP A 148 -13.04 4.52 -0.24
N ILE A 149 -13.90 3.50 -0.37
CA ILE A 149 -14.00 2.72 -1.61
C ILE A 149 -14.81 3.44 -2.69
N ASP A 150 -15.60 4.45 -2.34
CA ASP A 150 -16.40 5.21 -3.29
C ASP A 150 -15.63 6.39 -3.86
N THR A 151 -14.84 7.10 -3.04
CA THR A 151 -14.04 8.25 -3.46
C THR A 151 -12.57 7.92 -3.74
N LEU A 152 -12.10 6.74 -3.33
CA LEU A 152 -10.70 6.31 -3.33
C LEU A 152 -9.77 7.21 -2.49
N ASP A 153 -10.33 8.02 -1.58
CA ASP A 153 -9.54 8.84 -0.66
C ASP A 153 -8.77 7.98 0.34
N SER A 154 -7.54 8.43 0.64
CA SER A 154 -6.78 7.93 1.79
C SER A 154 -7.34 8.58 3.05
N LEU A 155 -7.91 7.79 3.96
CA LEU A 155 -8.54 8.27 5.18
C LEU A 155 -7.54 8.38 6.34
N GLU A 156 -7.03 7.24 6.80
CA GLU A 156 -6.10 7.15 7.93
C GLU A 156 -4.87 6.33 7.54
N LYS A 157 -3.70 6.78 8.01
CA LYS A 157 -2.47 5.99 8.02
C LYS A 157 -2.43 5.20 9.32
N VAL A 158 -2.40 3.88 9.22
CA VAL A 158 -2.34 2.96 10.34
C VAL A 158 -0.93 2.38 10.43
N ASP A 159 -0.36 2.43 11.64
CA ASP A 159 0.85 1.70 11.96
C ASP A 159 0.49 0.37 12.61
N PHE A 160 0.67 -0.73 11.87
CA PHE A 160 0.31 -2.07 12.35
C PHE A 160 1.06 -2.46 13.64
N ARG A 161 2.24 -1.86 13.88
CA ARG A 161 3.02 -2.07 15.12
C ARG A 161 2.27 -1.61 16.36
N ASP A 162 1.46 -0.57 16.25
CA ASP A 162 0.69 -0.04 17.38
C ASP A 162 -0.39 -1.02 17.81
N SER A 163 -0.93 -1.79 16.87
CA SER A 163 -1.92 -2.83 17.16
C SER A 163 -1.27 -4.07 17.78
N VAL A 164 -0.13 -4.52 17.23
CA VAL A 164 0.50 -5.77 17.69
C VAL A 164 1.46 -5.59 18.87
N LYS A 165 1.82 -4.35 19.21
CA LYS A 165 2.80 -4.00 20.26
C LYS A 165 4.16 -4.70 20.07
N LEU A 166 4.59 -4.82 18.81
CA LEU A 166 5.86 -5.45 18.42
C LEU A 166 6.68 -4.54 17.52
N SER A 167 8.00 -4.65 17.63
CA SER A 167 8.96 -3.95 16.76
C SER A 167 9.08 -4.63 15.40
N LEU A 168 8.01 -4.60 14.60
CA LEU A 168 8.01 -5.15 13.24
C LEU A 168 8.94 -4.35 12.33
N HIS A 169 9.79 -5.06 11.59
CA HIS A 169 10.57 -4.51 10.51
C HIS A 169 9.79 -4.51 9.19
N THR A 170 9.19 -5.64 8.86
CA THR A 170 8.35 -5.83 7.68
C THR A 170 7.21 -6.78 8.03
N ASN A 171 6.16 -6.77 7.23
CA ASN A 171 5.05 -7.71 7.23
C ASN A 171 4.64 -7.93 5.77
N THR A 172 4.07 -9.09 5.44
CA THR A 172 3.58 -9.29 4.08
C THR A 172 2.32 -8.45 3.83
N ALA A 173 2.18 -7.98 2.59
CA ALA A 173 0.97 -7.36 2.10
C ALA A 173 -0.16 -8.39 1.84
N HIS A 174 0.14 -9.69 1.90
CA HIS A 174 -0.77 -10.78 1.57
C HIS A 174 -1.34 -11.41 2.84
N PHE A 175 -2.38 -10.78 3.39
CA PHE A 175 -3.14 -11.35 4.50
C PHE A 175 -4.00 -12.53 4.04
N HIS A 176 -4.13 -13.54 4.90
CA HIS A 176 -5.14 -14.58 4.77
C HIS A 176 -6.28 -14.31 5.75
N SER A 177 -7.51 -14.71 5.38
CA SER A 177 -8.68 -14.64 6.25
C SER A 177 -9.26 -16.02 6.57
N ASP A 178 -9.83 -16.18 7.76
CA ASP A 178 -10.70 -17.33 8.08
C ASP A 178 -12.19 -17.02 7.82
N GLN A 179 -13.05 -17.99 8.10
CA GLN A 179 -14.51 -17.87 7.89
C GLN A 179 -15.16 -16.80 8.79
N ASP A 180 -14.54 -16.47 9.93
CA ASP A 180 -14.99 -15.42 10.83
C ASP A 180 -14.45 -14.04 10.41
N GLY A 181 -13.69 -13.97 9.32
CA GLY A 181 -13.04 -12.77 8.83
C GLY A 181 -11.85 -12.32 9.68
N ASN A 182 -11.31 -13.18 10.56
CA ASN A 182 -10.06 -12.87 11.23
C ASN A 182 -8.92 -12.92 10.23
N LEU A 183 -7.96 -12.03 10.38
CA LEU A 183 -6.84 -11.90 9.46
C LEU A 183 -5.57 -12.51 10.05
N TYR A 184 -4.81 -13.19 9.21
CA TYR A 184 -3.53 -13.82 9.54
C TYR A 184 -2.44 -13.19 8.67
N ASN A 185 -1.33 -12.85 9.30
CA ASN A 185 -0.15 -12.29 8.61
C ASN A 185 1.13 -12.85 9.22
N THR A 186 2.22 -12.74 8.46
CA THR A 186 3.58 -13.00 8.90
C THR A 186 4.45 -11.75 8.71
N GLY A 187 5.35 -11.50 9.66
CA GLY A 187 6.28 -10.39 9.60
C GLY A 187 7.61 -10.73 10.25
N THR A 188 8.56 -9.81 10.13
CA THR A 188 9.91 -9.95 10.68
C THR A 188 10.13 -8.98 11.83
N ILE A 189 10.84 -9.42 12.86
CA ILE A 189 11.37 -8.58 13.94
C ILE A 189 12.89 -8.70 13.99
N MET A 190 13.56 -7.85 14.77
CA MET A 190 15.02 -7.77 14.78
C MET A 190 15.62 -9.12 15.16
N GLY A 191 16.69 -9.54 14.47
CA GLY A 191 17.41 -10.79 14.79
C GLY A 191 16.82 -12.06 14.17
N ASN A 192 16.53 -12.04 12.86
CA ASN A 192 16.10 -13.20 12.06
C ASN A 192 14.88 -13.96 12.60
N SER A 193 14.02 -13.28 13.35
CA SER A 193 12.82 -13.89 13.94
C SER A 193 11.58 -13.50 13.15
N TYR A 194 10.67 -14.46 12.97
CA TYR A 194 9.39 -14.29 12.30
C TYR A 194 8.27 -14.28 13.32
N VAL A 195 7.27 -13.45 13.06
CA VAL A 195 6.07 -13.33 13.90
C VAL A 195 4.87 -13.65 13.05
N PHE A 196 4.03 -14.55 13.53
CA PHE A 196 2.68 -14.74 13.02
C PHE A 196 1.70 -13.92 13.85
N THR A 197 0.88 -13.12 13.19
CA THR A 197 -0.12 -12.25 13.83
C THR A 197 -1.51 -12.68 13.40
N LYS A 198 -2.42 -12.82 14.36
CA LYS A 198 -3.86 -12.94 14.11
C LYS A 198 -4.54 -11.64 14.54
N THR A 199 -5.21 -10.95 13.62
CA THR A 199 -6.05 -9.79 13.90
C THR A 199 -7.51 -10.24 13.89
N MET A 200 -8.22 -10.00 15.00
CA MET A 200 -9.63 -10.37 15.09
C MET A 200 -10.50 -9.44 14.26
N ASN A 201 -11.53 -9.99 13.62
CA ASN A 201 -12.53 -9.18 12.93
C ASN A 201 -13.27 -8.29 13.95
N PRO A 202 -13.22 -6.95 13.83
CA PRO A 202 -13.86 -6.05 14.79
C PRO A 202 -15.38 -6.20 14.83
N LEU A 203 -16.01 -6.74 13.78
CA LEU A 203 -17.46 -6.99 13.76
C LEU A 203 -17.87 -8.21 14.61
N ASN A 204 -16.92 -9.11 14.91
CA ASN A 204 -17.19 -10.38 15.61
C ASN A 204 -16.56 -10.44 17.01
N ALA A 205 -15.75 -9.45 17.39
CA ALA A 205 -14.95 -9.50 18.60
C ALA A 205 -15.32 -8.39 19.60
N GLU A 206 -15.71 -8.79 20.82
CA GLU A 206 -15.56 -7.92 22.00
C GLU A 206 -14.07 -7.89 22.39
N GLY A 207 -13.27 -7.11 21.65
CA GLY A 207 -11.85 -6.87 21.94
C GLY A 207 -10.83 -7.68 21.15
N VAL A 208 -9.62 -7.11 21.00
CA VAL A 208 -8.50 -7.68 20.22
C VAL A 208 -7.73 -8.70 21.05
N PHE A 209 -7.79 -9.98 20.68
CA PHE A 209 -6.92 -11.03 21.22
C PHE A 209 -5.88 -11.45 20.17
N LEU A 210 -4.59 -11.28 20.48
CA LEU A 210 -3.48 -11.68 19.63
C LEU A 210 -2.88 -12.99 20.15
N HIS A 211 -2.70 -13.99 19.28
CA HIS A 211 -1.96 -15.21 19.59
C HIS A 211 -0.64 -15.21 18.81
N PHE A 212 0.46 -15.57 19.48
CA PHE A 212 1.82 -15.47 18.93
C PHE A 212 2.49 -16.83 18.86
N CYS A 213 3.15 -17.12 17.75
CA CYS A 213 4.11 -18.20 17.61
C CYS A 213 5.37 -17.64 16.93
N ALA A 214 6.53 -17.75 17.57
CA ALA A 214 7.80 -17.35 16.99
C ALA A 214 8.44 -18.57 16.31
N VAL A 215 8.77 -18.44 15.02
CA VAL A 215 9.47 -19.48 14.26
C VAL A 215 10.81 -18.91 13.78
N GLN A 216 11.89 -19.68 13.94
CA GLN A 216 13.26 -19.16 13.93
C GLN A 216 13.96 -19.19 12.56
N HIS A 217 13.32 -19.65 11.48
CA HIS A 217 13.96 -19.69 10.14
C HIS A 217 12.95 -19.74 8.99
N ILE A 218 12.78 -18.66 8.21
CA ILE A 218 11.96 -18.67 6.97
C ILE A 218 12.51 -17.92 5.72
N SER A 219 13.39 -16.92 5.70
CA SER A 219 13.75 -16.16 4.46
C SER A 219 12.58 -15.43 3.76
N PHE A 220 12.88 -14.50 2.84
CA PHE A 220 11.91 -13.57 2.24
C PHE A 220 10.73 -14.31 1.59
N ASN A 221 9.52 -14.05 2.10
CA ASN A 221 8.28 -14.69 1.64
C ASN A 221 7.42 -13.68 0.87
N HIS A 222 7.48 -13.75 -0.46
CA HIS A 222 6.55 -13.10 -1.36
C HIS A 222 5.75 -14.20 -2.07
N LEU A 223 4.65 -14.63 -1.46
CA LEU A 223 3.67 -15.56 -2.01
C LEU A 223 2.28 -15.18 -1.48
#